data_AF-A0A3E3E3F9-F1
#
_entry.id   AF-A0A3E3E3F9-F1
#
_cell.length_a   1.000
_cell.length_b   1.000
_cell.length_c   1.000
_cell.angle_alpha   90.00
_cell.angle_beta   90.00
_cell.angle_gamma   90.00
#
_symmetry.space_group_name_H-M   'P 1'
#
loop_
_entity.id
_entity.type
_entity.pdbx_description
1 polymer ?
#
loop_
_entity_poly.entity_id
_entity_poly.type
_entity_poly.pdbx_seq_one_letter_code
_entity_poly.pdbx_strand_id
1 'polypeptide(L)'
;MKVVTVVYSPLSVGDTASSVVARYVDINGNTIHPDNVYDGQIGDDYKTKKENIKGFELVKVEGSESGKFAEDVKVVTYVYKEVGKVTVKFVDEKGNIIKKDIVYTGGLEERYDIKYPNIKGYEYVKTVGGQSGVYSRDDQEIIFVYKKAKNVDSINKNNNNTNSSETGSGRDVSNRNTPPSGSVKTSDENNLYLYLFFAVISAGGVMYTIKKSKEA
;
A
#
# COMPACT_ATOMS: atom_id res chain seq x y z
N MET A 1 -34.70 15.35 4.85
CA MET A 1 -33.47 15.98 5.39
C MET A 1 -33.33 15.61 6.86
N LYS A 2 -32.13 15.23 7.32
CA LYS A 2 -31.81 15.25 8.76
C LYS A 2 -31.14 16.59 9.06
N VAL A 3 -31.68 17.34 10.01
CA VAL A 3 -30.99 18.52 10.56
C VAL A 3 -29.97 18.01 11.55
N VAL A 4 -28.69 18.30 11.33
CA VAL A 4 -27.63 18.08 12.32
C VAL A 4 -27.53 19.35 13.15
N THR A 5 -28.18 19.36 14.31
CA THR A 5 -28.07 20.48 15.25
C THR A 5 -26.72 20.39 15.98
N VAL A 6 -25.76 21.21 15.55
CA VAL A 6 -24.54 21.46 16.33
C VAL A 6 -24.92 22.39 17.48
N VAL A 7 -25.06 21.83 18.68
CA VAL A 7 -25.39 22.61 19.89
C VAL A 7 -24.10 23.20 20.44
N TYR A 8 -23.94 24.52 20.33
CA TYR A 8 -22.83 25.25 20.93
C TYR A 8 -23.26 25.80 22.29
N SER A 9 -22.63 25.33 23.38
CA SER A 9 -22.89 25.84 24.72
C SER A 9 -22.12 27.16 24.94
N PRO A 10 -22.73 28.21 25.52
CA PRO A 10 -22.01 29.45 25.83
C PRO A 10 -20.98 29.22 26.95
N LEU A 11 -19.75 29.71 26.74
CA LEU A 11 -18.64 29.59 27.68
C LEU A 11 -18.85 30.43 28.95
N SER A 12 -18.37 29.93 30.09
CA SER A 12 -18.37 30.67 31.37
C SER A 12 -17.18 31.64 31.42
N VAL A 13 -17.39 32.82 32.01
CA VAL A 13 -16.35 33.85 32.14
C VAL A 13 -15.29 33.39 33.14
N GLY A 14 -14.20 32.84 32.61
CA GLY A 14 -13.11 32.21 33.35
C GLY A 14 -12.51 31.00 32.64
N ASP A 15 -13.24 30.39 31.69
CA ASP A 15 -12.78 29.22 30.95
C ASP A 15 -11.94 29.62 29.74
N THR A 16 -10.64 29.30 29.75
CA THR A 16 -9.72 29.45 28.61
C THR A 16 -9.82 28.29 27.61
N ALA A 17 -10.96 27.59 27.57
CA ALA A 17 -11.17 26.40 26.76
C ALA A 17 -11.31 26.72 25.26
N SER A 18 -10.71 25.90 24.40
CA SER A 18 -10.69 26.03 22.95
C SER A 18 -10.70 24.64 22.29
N SER A 19 -11.17 24.58 21.05
CA SER A 19 -11.27 23.35 20.27
C SER A 19 -10.60 23.50 18.90
N VAL A 20 -10.00 22.41 18.42
CA VAL A 20 -9.55 22.24 17.04
C VAL A 20 -10.29 21.05 16.44
N VAL A 21 -10.85 21.22 15.25
CA VAL A 21 -11.61 20.19 14.55
C VAL A 21 -10.79 19.63 13.39
N ALA A 22 -10.50 18.34 13.39
CA ALA A 22 -10.03 17.64 12.21
C ALA A 22 -11.22 17.10 11.41
N ARG A 23 -11.34 17.55 10.17
CA ARG A 23 -12.40 17.19 9.23
C ARG A 23 -11.88 16.26 8.14
N TYR A 24 -12.68 15.28 7.74
CA TYR A 24 -12.26 14.24 6.79
C TYR A 24 -13.24 14.19 5.60
N VAL A 25 -12.78 14.64 4.43
CA VAL A 25 -13.61 14.78 3.23
C VAL A 25 -12.99 14.12 2.00
N ASP A 26 -13.82 13.76 1.02
CA ASP A 26 -13.36 13.41 -0.32
C ASP A 26 -12.90 14.66 -1.12
N ILE A 27 -12.36 14.45 -2.33
CA ILE A 27 -11.98 15.51 -3.26
C ILE A 27 -13.14 16.44 -3.69
N ASN A 28 -14.39 16.05 -3.46
CA ASN A 28 -15.59 16.82 -3.77
C ASN A 28 -16.12 17.61 -2.56
N GLY A 29 -15.49 17.45 -1.38
CA GLY A 29 -15.91 18.07 -0.12
C GLY A 29 -16.96 17.28 0.68
N ASN A 30 -17.32 16.07 0.27
CA ASN A 30 -18.25 15.21 1.01
C ASN A 30 -17.57 14.63 2.26
N THR A 31 -18.22 14.69 3.42
CA THR A 31 -17.73 14.05 4.65
C THR A 31 -17.71 12.52 4.50
N ILE A 32 -16.52 11.91 4.65
CA ILE A 32 -16.31 10.46 4.52
C ILE A 32 -15.97 9.76 5.85
N HIS A 33 -15.68 10.53 6.89
CA HIS A 33 -15.49 10.07 8.27
C HIS A 33 -15.94 11.17 9.23
N PRO A 34 -16.48 10.85 10.43
CA PRO A 34 -16.83 11.86 11.43
C PRO A 34 -15.66 12.80 11.75
N ASP A 35 -15.98 14.08 11.99
CA ASP A 35 -15.00 15.07 12.45
C ASP A 35 -14.47 14.65 13.84
N ASN A 36 -13.14 14.72 14.02
CA ASN A 36 -12.49 14.51 15.31
C ASN A 36 -12.31 15.87 16.00
N VAL A 37 -12.79 16.03 17.23
CA VAL A 37 -12.59 17.24 18.03
C VAL A 37 -11.45 17.02 19.03
N TYR A 38 -10.55 18.00 19.09
CA TYR A 38 -9.47 18.07 20.06
C TYR A 38 -9.72 19.30 20.93
N ASP A 39 -9.84 19.13 22.23
CA ASP A 39 -10.07 20.23 23.18
C ASP A 39 -8.80 20.48 24.02
N GLY A 40 -8.58 21.74 24.40
CA GLY A 40 -7.43 22.18 25.20
C GLY A 40 -7.60 23.61 25.70
N GLN A 41 -6.61 24.15 26.42
CA GLN A 41 -6.61 25.56 26.82
C GLN A 41 -5.91 26.43 25.78
N ILE A 42 -6.33 27.69 25.64
CA ILE A 42 -5.66 28.67 24.78
C ILE A 42 -4.16 28.75 25.12
N GLY A 43 -3.31 28.57 24.10
CA GLY A 43 -1.86 28.50 24.25
C GLY A 43 -1.27 27.09 24.39
N ASP A 44 -2.06 26.06 24.70
CA ASP A 44 -1.63 24.66 24.65
C ASP A 44 -1.29 24.26 23.21
N ASP A 45 -0.37 23.29 23.05
CA ASP A 45 -0.06 22.71 21.74
C ASP A 45 -1.07 21.63 21.35
N TYR A 46 -1.60 21.72 20.13
CA TYR A 46 -2.43 20.67 19.52
C TYR A 46 -1.67 19.94 18.41
N LYS A 47 -2.08 18.70 18.15
CA LYS A 47 -1.71 17.97 16.93
C LYS A 47 -2.84 17.06 16.46
N THR A 48 -3.45 17.40 15.33
CA THR A 48 -4.45 16.56 14.65
C THR A 48 -3.78 15.35 13.99
N LYS A 49 -4.59 14.37 13.58
CA LYS A 49 -4.11 13.18 12.86
C LYS A 49 -5.00 12.88 11.66
N LYS A 50 -4.38 12.43 10.56
CA LYS A 50 -5.10 11.76 9.47
C LYS A 50 -5.69 10.44 9.97
N GLU A 51 -6.87 10.09 9.48
CA GLU A 51 -7.47 8.77 9.70
C GLU A 51 -7.22 7.81 8.55
N ASN A 52 -7.27 6.51 8.84
CA ASN A 52 -7.13 5.43 7.86
C ASN A 52 -8.51 4.91 7.44
N ILE A 53 -9.10 5.56 6.43
CA ILE A 53 -10.47 5.32 5.98
C ILE A 53 -10.48 4.21 4.90
N LYS A 54 -11.31 3.17 5.04
CA LYS A 54 -11.37 2.07 4.06
C LYS A 54 -11.81 2.60 2.69
N GLY A 55 -11.06 2.27 1.64
CA GLY A 55 -11.33 2.69 0.27
C GLY A 55 -10.83 4.10 -0.07
N PHE A 56 -10.09 4.76 0.83
CA PHE A 56 -9.59 6.12 0.61
C PHE A 56 -8.09 6.25 0.88
N GLU A 57 -7.44 7.17 0.15
CA GLU A 57 -6.04 7.57 0.34
C GLU A 57 -5.97 9.09 0.52
N LEU A 58 -5.16 9.57 1.47
CA LEU A 58 -4.99 11.00 1.74
C LEU A 58 -4.28 11.68 0.56
N VAL A 59 -4.88 12.76 0.03
CA VAL A 59 -4.33 13.58 -1.06
C VAL A 59 -3.58 14.79 -0.51
N LYS A 60 -4.22 15.54 0.40
CA LYS A 60 -3.66 16.77 0.99
C LYS A 60 -4.26 17.05 2.36
N VAL A 61 -3.64 17.96 3.09
CA VAL A 61 -4.19 18.57 4.30
C VAL A 61 -4.29 20.07 4.09
N GLU A 62 -5.38 20.66 4.55
CA GLU A 62 -5.62 22.11 4.51
C GLU A 62 -5.73 22.63 5.94
N GLY A 63 -5.10 23.78 6.22
CA GLY A 63 -4.84 24.23 7.59
C GLY A 63 -3.55 23.64 8.16
N SER A 64 -3.31 23.87 9.46
CA SER A 64 -2.09 23.44 10.14
C SER A 64 -2.36 22.24 11.03
N GLU A 65 -1.74 21.09 10.75
CA GLU A 65 -1.92 19.86 11.55
C GLU A 65 -1.44 19.98 13.01
N SER A 66 -0.63 20.99 13.31
CA SER A 66 -0.14 21.29 14.65
C SER A 66 0.04 22.79 14.83
N GLY A 67 -0.15 23.25 16.06
CA GLY A 67 0.04 24.63 16.45
C GLY A 67 -0.47 24.84 17.87
N LYS A 68 -0.83 26.08 18.21
CA LYS A 68 -1.44 26.39 19.50
C LYS A 68 -2.96 26.59 19.41
N PHE A 69 -3.67 26.14 20.43
CA PHE A 69 -5.08 26.50 20.66
C PHE A 69 -5.20 28.03 20.78
N ALA A 70 -6.30 28.58 20.27
CA ALA A 70 -6.58 30.02 20.22
C ALA A 70 -8.08 30.26 20.46
N GLU A 71 -8.50 31.52 20.67
CA GLU A 71 -9.92 31.85 20.87
C GLU A 71 -10.79 31.39 19.68
N ASP A 72 -10.31 31.58 18.45
CA ASP A 72 -10.96 31.06 17.25
C ASP A 72 -10.76 29.54 17.10
N VAL A 73 -11.88 28.82 16.93
CA VAL A 73 -11.88 27.38 16.59
C VAL A 73 -11.20 27.17 15.24
N LYS A 74 -10.18 26.31 15.21
CA LYS A 74 -9.44 25.98 13.99
C LYS A 74 -10.01 24.70 13.37
N VAL A 75 -10.06 24.68 12.04
CA VAL A 75 -10.43 23.48 11.27
C VAL A 75 -9.23 23.04 10.44
N VAL A 76 -8.85 21.77 10.57
CA VAL A 76 -7.84 21.11 9.75
C VAL A 76 -8.55 20.10 8.85
N THR A 77 -8.54 20.32 7.54
CA THR A 77 -9.28 19.47 6.60
C THR A 77 -8.33 18.48 5.93
N TYR A 78 -8.50 17.20 6.22
CA TYR A 78 -7.86 16.09 5.53
C TYR A 78 -8.69 15.71 4.30
N VAL A 79 -8.14 15.88 3.11
CA VAL A 79 -8.81 15.62 1.82
C VAL A 79 -8.30 14.34 1.20
N TYR A 80 -9.21 13.43 0.84
CA TYR A 80 -8.92 12.08 0.36
C TYR A 80 -9.47 11.83 -1.04
N LYS A 81 -8.84 10.90 -1.77
CA LYS A 81 -9.36 10.30 -3.01
C LYS A 81 -9.84 8.88 -2.74
N GLU A 82 -10.86 8.44 -3.47
CA GLU A 82 -11.32 7.05 -3.46
C GLU A 82 -10.33 6.16 -4.26
N VAL A 83 -10.01 4.99 -3.74
CA VAL A 83 -9.04 4.04 -4.31
C VAL A 83 -9.52 2.60 -4.18
N GLY A 84 -9.27 1.79 -5.21
CA GLY A 84 -9.45 0.34 -5.13
C GLY A 84 -8.21 -0.37 -4.61
N LYS A 85 -8.37 -1.64 -4.21
CA LYS A 85 -7.28 -2.45 -3.64
C LYS A 85 -7.23 -3.84 -4.27
N VAL A 86 -6.04 -4.24 -4.71
CA VAL A 86 -5.73 -5.60 -5.16
C VAL A 86 -4.71 -6.21 -4.20
N THR A 87 -5.12 -7.25 -3.47
CA THR A 87 -4.23 -8.01 -2.58
C THR A 87 -3.64 -9.19 -3.33
N VAL A 88 -2.31 -9.30 -3.32
CA VAL A 88 -1.56 -10.34 -4.03
C VAL A 88 -0.94 -11.29 -3.02
N LYS A 89 -1.37 -12.55 -3.06
CA LYS A 89 -0.88 -13.64 -2.22
C LYS A 89 0.11 -14.53 -2.98
N PHE A 90 1.08 -15.06 -2.25
CA PHE A 90 2.10 -15.96 -2.80
C PHE A 90 2.08 -17.26 -1.98
N VAL A 91 1.59 -18.34 -2.57
CA VAL A 91 1.39 -19.62 -1.86
C VAL A 91 2.07 -20.79 -2.57
N ASP A 92 2.38 -21.84 -1.83
CA ASP A 92 2.79 -23.13 -2.43
C ASP A 92 1.57 -23.95 -2.95
N GLU A 93 1.84 -25.09 -3.59
CA GLU A 93 0.82 -26.04 -4.06
C GLU A 93 -0.14 -26.56 -2.95
N LYS A 94 0.18 -26.35 -1.68
CA LYS A 94 -0.63 -26.75 -0.51
C LYS A 94 -1.36 -25.57 0.15
N GLY A 95 -1.19 -24.35 -0.36
CA GLY A 95 -1.78 -23.12 0.18
C GLY A 95 -0.97 -22.45 1.29
N ASN A 96 0.25 -22.90 1.60
CA ASN A 96 1.10 -22.25 2.59
C ASN A 96 1.64 -20.93 2.03
N ILE A 97 1.60 -19.85 2.81
CA ILE A 97 2.18 -18.55 2.42
C ILE A 97 3.71 -18.67 2.36
N ILE A 98 4.29 -18.38 1.19
CA ILE A 98 5.75 -18.46 0.94
C ILE A 98 6.44 -17.09 0.86
N LYS A 99 5.66 -16.01 0.73
CA LYS A 99 6.10 -14.62 0.72
C LYS A 99 4.97 -13.73 1.23
N LYS A 100 5.31 -12.69 1.99
CA LYS A 100 4.33 -11.71 2.50
C LYS A 100 3.50 -11.12 1.36
N ASP A 101 2.19 -11.02 1.59
CA ASP A 101 1.22 -10.41 0.69
C ASP A 101 1.64 -8.98 0.30
N ILE A 102 1.37 -8.62 -0.96
CA ILE A 102 1.57 -7.26 -1.47
C ILE A 102 0.20 -6.67 -1.78
N VAL A 103 -0.09 -5.49 -1.22
CA VAL A 103 -1.31 -4.74 -1.55
C VAL A 103 -0.95 -3.67 -2.57
N TYR A 104 -1.62 -3.71 -3.72
CA TYR A 104 -1.58 -2.67 -4.73
C TYR A 104 -2.81 -1.79 -4.60
N THR A 105 -2.64 -0.48 -4.80
CA THR A 105 -3.70 0.53 -4.72
C THR A 105 -3.64 1.42 -5.95
N GLY A 106 -4.80 1.75 -6.52
CA GLY A 106 -4.92 2.67 -7.64
C GLY A 106 -6.26 3.41 -7.59
N GLY A 107 -6.41 4.43 -8.44
CA GLY A 107 -7.68 5.13 -8.59
C GLY A 107 -8.75 4.16 -9.12
N LEU A 108 -10.03 4.40 -8.80
CA LEU A 108 -11.11 3.59 -9.35
C LEU A 108 -11.08 3.63 -10.89
N GLU A 109 -11.36 2.49 -11.51
CA GLU A 109 -11.31 2.26 -12.96
C GLU A 109 -9.90 2.34 -13.61
N GLU A 110 -8.86 2.67 -12.84
CA GLU A 110 -7.46 2.60 -13.29
C GLU A 110 -7.09 1.14 -13.60
N ARG A 111 -6.43 0.90 -14.73
CA ARG A 111 -6.04 -0.45 -15.17
C ARG A 111 -4.82 -0.96 -14.42
N TYR A 112 -4.83 -2.25 -14.10
CA TYR A 112 -3.66 -2.96 -13.58
C TYR A 112 -3.34 -4.20 -14.42
N ASP A 113 -2.06 -4.58 -14.44
CA ASP A 113 -1.55 -5.86 -14.93
C ASP A 113 -0.37 -6.27 -14.05
N ILE A 114 -0.59 -7.21 -13.13
CA ILE A 114 0.38 -7.55 -12.09
C ILE A 114 1.08 -8.85 -12.50
N LYS A 115 2.41 -8.82 -12.67
CA LYS A 115 3.18 -10.04 -13.00
C LYS A 115 3.61 -10.79 -11.74
N TYR A 116 3.64 -12.11 -11.83
CA TYR A 116 4.21 -12.93 -10.76
C TYR A 116 5.73 -12.69 -10.69
N PRO A 117 6.29 -12.40 -9.51
CA PRO A 117 7.72 -12.28 -9.33
C PRO A 117 8.40 -13.66 -9.34
N ASN A 118 9.67 -13.69 -9.71
CA ASN A 118 10.55 -14.81 -9.38
C ASN A 118 10.72 -14.89 -7.85
N ILE A 119 10.66 -16.09 -7.28
CA ILE A 119 10.86 -16.35 -5.84
C ILE A 119 11.95 -17.42 -5.71
N LYS A 120 13.06 -17.08 -5.03
CA LYS A 120 14.22 -17.98 -4.92
C LYS A 120 13.82 -19.34 -4.33
N GLY A 121 14.14 -20.42 -5.05
CA GLY A 121 13.81 -21.79 -4.65
C GLY A 121 12.37 -22.21 -4.99
N TYR A 122 11.63 -21.43 -5.78
CA TYR A 122 10.28 -21.72 -6.22
C TYR A 122 10.08 -21.44 -7.71
N GLU A 123 9.31 -22.30 -8.36
CA GLU A 123 8.84 -22.17 -9.74
C GLU A 123 7.37 -21.75 -9.73
N TYR A 124 6.98 -20.80 -10.58
CA TYR A 124 5.58 -20.39 -10.71
C TYR A 124 4.76 -21.49 -11.40
N VAL A 125 3.55 -21.76 -10.90
CA VAL A 125 2.63 -22.80 -11.40
C VAL A 125 1.42 -22.19 -12.09
N LYS A 126 0.68 -21.32 -11.39
CA LYS A 126 -0.56 -20.70 -11.90
C LYS A 126 -0.98 -19.46 -11.11
N THR A 127 -1.85 -18.66 -11.72
CA THR A 127 -2.60 -17.59 -11.06
C THR A 127 -4.03 -18.06 -10.78
N VAL A 128 -4.58 -17.66 -9.64
CA VAL A 128 -6.02 -17.67 -9.34
C VAL A 128 -6.48 -16.23 -9.16
N GLY A 129 -7.62 -15.86 -9.74
CA GLY A 129 -8.08 -14.47 -9.83
C GLY A 129 -7.63 -13.77 -11.12
N GLY A 130 -8.05 -12.51 -11.28
CA GLY A 130 -7.77 -11.70 -12.48
C GLY A 130 -6.41 -11.01 -12.40
N GLN A 131 -5.41 -11.54 -13.11
CA GLN A 131 -4.05 -11.00 -13.15
C GLN A 131 -3.97 -9.57 -13.72
N SER A 132 -4.90 -9.24 -14.61
CA SER A 132 -5.14 -7.89 -15.11
C SER A 132 -6.61 -7.52 -14.96
N GLY A 133 -6.91 -6.23 -14.91
CA GLY A 133 -8.25 -5.71 -14.67
C GLY A 133 -8.25 -4.20 -14.49
N VAL A 134 -9.24 -3.71 -13.74
CA VAL A 134 -9.28 -2.35 -13.20
C VAL A 134 -9.49 -2.39 -11.70
N TYR A 135 -8.98 -1.40 -10.97
CA TYR A 135 -9.27 -1.23 -9.56
C TYR A 135 -10.75 -0.91 -9.36
N SER A 136 -11.44 -1.66 -8.49
CA SER A 136 -12.84 -1.43 -8.13
C SER A 136 -13.00 -1.10 -6.65
N ARG A 137 -14.25 -0.82 -6.22
CA ARG A 137 -14.62 -0.64 -4.81
C ARG A 137 -14.61 -1.95 -4.01
N ASP A 138 -14.73 -3.08 -4.71
CA ASP A 138 -14.68 -4.40 -4.10
C ASP A 138 -13.22 -4.78 -3.83
N ASP A 139 -12.94 -5.46 -2.71
CA ASP A 139 -11.60 -5.94 -2.42
C ASP A 139 -11.23 -7.06 -3.42
N GLN A 140 -10.22 -6.82 -4.25
CA GLN A 140 -9.78 -7.76 -5.29
C GLN A 140 -8.61 -8.61 -4.77
N GLU A 141 -8.57 -9.90 -5.17
CA GLU A 141 -7.50 -10.82 -4.78
C GLU A 141 -6.89 -11.54 -6.00
N ILE A 142 -5.56 -11.65 -6.00
CA ILE A 142 -4.77 -12.44 -6.94
C ILE A 142 -3.92 -13.40 -6.11
N ILE A 143 -3.99 -14.70 -6.41
CA ILE A 143 -3.14 -15.71 -5.76
C ILE A 143 -2.17 -16.27 -6.81
N PHE A 144 -0.88 -16.02 -6.63
CA PHE A 144 0.17 -16.70 -7.38
C PHE A 144 0.57 -17.97 -6.63
N VAL A 145 0.37 -19.12 -7.29
CA VAL A 145 0.68 -20.46 -6.77
C VAL A 145 2.03 -20.90 -7.33
N TYR A 146 2.89 -21.42 -6.45
CA TYR A 146 4.25 -21.85 -6.76
C TYR A 146 4.52 -23.28 -6.30
N LYS A 147 5.54 -23.89 -6.90
CA LYS A 147 6.09 -25.20 -6.55
C LYS A 147 7.53 -25.01 -6.04
N LYS A 148 7.94 -25.73 -5.00
CA LYS A 148 9.33 -25.70 -4.55
C LYS A 148 10.23 -26.31 -5.63
N ALA A 149 11.22 -25.55 -6.09
CA ALA A 149 12.17 -25.99 -7.10
C ALA A 149 12.97 -27.19 -6.60
N LYS A 150 13.24 -28.16 -7.49
CA LYS A 150 14.18 -29.24 -7.19
C LYS A 150 15.59 -28.70 -7.40
N ASN A 151 16.29 -28.37 -6.31
CA ASN A 151 17.75 -28.20 -6.41
C ASN A 151 18.34 -29.49 -6.98
N VAL A 152 19.09 -29.38 -8.08
CA VAL A 152 19.91 -30.48 -8.60
C VAL A 152 21.19 -30.55 -7.79
N ASP A 153 21.06 -30.90 -6.50
CA ASP A 153 22.17 -31.25 -5.62
C ASP A 153 22.68 -32.67 -5.97
N SER A 154 23.08 -32.84 -7.25
CA SER A 154 23.46 -34.12 -7.85
C SER A 154 24.43 -33.93 -9.02
N ILE A 155 25.51 -33.17 -8.79
CA ILE A 155 26.73 -33.28 -9.60
C ILE A 155 27.89 -33.71 -8.68
N ASN A 156 28.14 -35.02 -8.74
CA ASN A 156 29.41 -35.70 -8.53
C ASN A 156 30.17 -35.56 -7.19
N LYS A 157 29.87 -36.45 -6.25
CA LYS A 157 30.91 -37.06 -5.41
C LYS A 157 31.55 -38.22 -6.18
N ASN A 158 32.77 -38.00 -6.70
CA ASN A 158 33.88 -38.96 -6.93
C ASN A 158 34.73 -38.58 -8.16
N ASN A 159 35.89 -37.94 -7.93
CA ASN A 159 37.20 -38.59 -8.04
C ASN A 159 38.36 -37.61 -7.74
N ASN A 160 39.50 -38.15 -7.31
CA ASN A 160 40.58 -37.41 -6.63
C ASN A 160 41.75 -36.97 -7.53
N ASN A 161 42.55 -36.03 -7.00
CA ASN A 161 43.92 -35.63 -7.38
C ASN A 161 44.10 -34.81 -8.68
N THR A 162 45.03 -33.85 -8.78
CA THR A 162 46.30 -33.67 -8.03
C THR A 162 46.72 -32.18 -7.88
N ASN A 163 47.55 -31.87 -6.87
CA ASN A 163 48.49 -30.72 -6.66
C ASN A 163 48.63 -29.68 -7.80
N SER A 164 48.73 -28.36 -7.59
CA SER A 164 49.28 -27.54 -6.47
C SER A 164 48.63 -26.11 -6.52
N SER A 165 49.08 -24.99 -5.91
CA SER A 165 50.33 -24.58 -5.23
C SER A 165 50.09 -23.45 -4.19
N GLU A 166 51.16 -22.83 -3.67
CA GLU A 166 51.17 -21.72 -2.69
C GLU A 166 51.06 -20.35 -3.40
N THR A 167 50.42 -19.31 -2.86
CA THR A 167 50.90 -18.33 -1.84
C THR A 167 49.84 -17.20 -1.76
N GLY A 168 49.64 -16.38 -0.72
CA GLY A 168 50.15 -16.31 0.66
C GLY A 168 49.60 -15.06 1.40
N SER A 169 49.85 -14.96 2.73
CA SER A 169 49.76 -13.75 3.59
C SER A 169 48.40 -13.05 3.82
N GLY A 170 47.83 -13.20 5.02
CA GLY A 170 46.53 -12.62 5.42
C GLY A 170 46.55 -11.31 6.22
N ARG A 171 45.43 -11.03 6.92
CA ARG A 171 45.33 -10.44 8.29
C ARG A 171 43.87 -10.20 8.74
N ASP A 172 43.59 -10.67 9.95
CA ASP A 172 42.68 -10.23 11.03
C ASP A 172 41.37 -9.44 10.79
N VAL A 173 40.27 -10.14 11.12
CA VAL A 173 39.11 -9.74 11.94
C VAL A 173 38.95 -8.27 12.37
N SER A 174 37.78 -7.67 12.07
CA SER A 174 37.09 -6.73 12.99
C SER A 174 35.59 -6.62 12.70
N ASN A 175 34.77 -7.07 13.65
CA ASN A 175 33.31 -6.98 13.65
C ASN A 175 32.84 -5.62 14.22
N ARG A 176 32.02 -4.85 13.49
CA ARG A 176 31.09 -3.84 14.06
C ARG A 176 29.81 -3.72 13.23
N ASN A 177 28.68 -4.07 13.83
CA ASN A 177 27.35 -3.61 13.38
C ASN A 177 27.09 -2.19 13.87
N THR A 178 26.66 -1.30 12.98
CA THR A 178 25.68 -0.21 13.28
C THR A 178 25.14 0.34 11.95
N PRO A 179 23.81 0.60 11.81
CA PRO A 179 23.22 1.06 10.56
C PRO A 179 23.15 2.59 10.46
N PRO A 180 23.41 3.19 9.29
CA PRO A 180 22.94 4.52 8.96
C PRO A 180 21.69 4.46 8.05
N SER A 181 20.69 5.26 8.42
CA SER A 181 19.54 5.59 7.58
C SER A 181 19.96 6.48 6.40
N GLY A 182 19.29 6.33 5.24
CA GLY A 182 19.27 7.37 4.20
C GLY A 182 19.87 6.97 2.84
N SER A 183 18.96 6.74 1.87
CA SER A 183 19.12 7.04 0.43
C SER A 183 20.49 6.83 -0.23
N VAL A 184 20.64 5.72 -0.97
CA VAL A 184 21.68 5.56 -2.01
C VAL A 184 21.02 5.25 -3.35
N LYS A 185 21.45 5.96 -4.40
CA LYS A 185 21.06 5.71 -5.80
C LYS A 185 21.69 4.39 -6.25
N THR A 186 20.90 3.45 -6.76
CA THR A 186 21.42 2.21 -7.34
C THR A 186 22.01 2.47 -8.71
N SER A 187 23.32 2.68 -8.76
CA SER A 187 24.14 2.44 -9.96
C SER A 187 24.80 1.07 -9.83
N ASP A 188 24.13 0.05 -10.35
CA ASP A 188 24.77 -1.20 -10.77
C ASP A 188 24.04 -1.65 -12.04
N GLU A 189 24.81 -1.86 -13.10
CA GLU A 189 24.29 -2.04 -14.46
C GLU A 189 23.73 -3.46 -14.67
N ASN A 190 22.79 -3.58 -15.62
CA ASN A 190 22.15 -4.79 -16.18
C ASN A 190 20.62 -4.93 -15.98
N ASN A 191 19.85 -3.85 -16.14
CA ASN A 191 18.40 -3.96 -16.30
C ASN A 191 17.89 -3.12 -17.50
N LEU A 192 18.29 -3.54 -18.71
CA LEU A 192 17.91 -2.90 -19.97
C LEU A 192 16.50 -3.33 -20.43
N TYR A 193 15.48 -3.09 -19.60
CA TYR A 193 14.08 -3.10 -20.03
C TYR A 193 13.56 -1.67 -20.08
N LEU A 194 13.85 -1.05 -21.22
CA LEU A 194 13.31 0.22 -21.67
C LEU A 194 11.77 0.16 -21.68
N TYR A 195 11.11 1.02 -20.91
CA TYR A 195 9.66 1.19 -20.94
C TYR A 195 9.21 1.76 -22.29
N LEU A 196 8.93 0.89 -23.26
CA LEU A 196 8.11 1.25 -24.41
C LEU A 196 6.63 1.12 -24.05
N PHE A 197 5.98 2.26 -23.89
CA PHE A 197 4.52 2.37 -23.91
C PHE A 197 4.00 1.92 -25.28
N PHE A 198 3.56 0.67 -25.39
CA PHE A 198 2.70 0.25 -26.49
C PHE A 198 1.26 0.18 -26.02
N ALA A 199 0.46 1.13 -26.49
CA ALA A 199 -0.99 1.00 -26.47
C ALA A 199 -1.39 -0.16 -27.40
N VAL A 200 -1.68 -1.31 -26.83
CA VAL A 200 -2.29 -2.44 -27.55
C VAL A 200 -3.76 -2.49 -27.18
N ILE A 201 -4.62 -2.07 -28.11
CA ILE A 201 -6.05 -2.35 -28.08
C ILE A 201 -6.20 -3.85 -28.35
N SER A 202 -6.36 -4.66 -27.30
CA SER A 202 -6.79 -6.05 -27.43
C SER A 202 -8.27 -6.17 -27.06
N ALA A 203 -9.08 -6.50 -28.05
CA ALA A 203 -10.50 -6.77 -27.87
C ALA A 203 -10.70 -8.02 -27.01
N GLY A 204 -11.22 -7.84 -25.80
CA GLY A 204 -11.56 -8.90 -24.86
C GLY A 204 -12.94 -8.64 -24.25
N GLY A 205 -13.97 -8.61 -25.09
CA GLY A 205 -15.34 -8.34 -24.65
C GLY A 205 -15.90 -9.50 -23.82
N VAL A 206 -16.10 -9.27 -22.51
CA VAL A 206 -16.93 -10.16 -21.68
C VAL A 206 -18.39 -9.80 -21.94
N MET A 207 -19.04 -10.58 -22.79
CA MET A 207 -20.45 -10.38 -23.15
C MET A 207 -21.36 -10.85 -21.99
N TYR A 208 -21.93 -9.92 -21.24
CA TYR A 208 -22.91 -10.24 -20.20
C TYR A 208 -24.30 -10.44 -20.82
N THR A 209 -24.74 -11.69 -20.97
CA THR A 209 -26.09 -12.01 -21.43
C THR A 209 -27.10 -11.93 -20.29
N ILE A 210 -27.82 -10.81 -20.21
CA ILE A 210 -28.95 -10.68 -19.28
C ILE A 210 -30.12 -11.53 -19.80
N LYS A 211 -30.32 -12.69 -19.19
CA LYS A 211 -31.48 -13.56 -19.43
C LYS A 211 -32.72 -12.92 -18.82
N LYS A 212 -33.46 -12.13 -19.61
CA LYS A 212 -34.74 -11.55 -19.20
C LYS A 212 -35.74 -12.68 -18.89
N SER A 213 -36.15 -12.81 -17.62
CA SER A 213 -37.27 -13.67 -17.26
C SER A 213 -38.55 -13.14 -17.91
N LYS A 214 -39.30 -14.04 -18.51
CA LYS A 214 -40.64 -13.77 -19.03
C LYS A 214 -41.60 -14.31 -17.98
N GLU A 215 -42.15 -13.42 -17.16
CA GLU A 215 -43.28 -13.78 -16.31
C GLU A 215 -44.51 -14.02 -17.20
N ALA A 216 -45.35 -14.96 -16.78
CA ALA A 216 -46.55 -15.41 -17.45
C ALA A 216 -47.77 -15.06 -16.58
#